data_AF-A0A6N8B6Y3-F1
#
_entry.id   AF-A0A6N8B6Y3-F1
#
_cell.length_a   1.000
_cell.length_b   1.000
_cell.length_c   1.000
_cell.angle_alpha   90.00
_cell.angle_beta   90.00
_cell.angle_gamma   90.00
#
_symmetry.space_group_name_H-M   'P 1'
#
loop_
_entity.id
_entity.type
_entity.pdbx_description
1 polymer ?
#
loop_
_entity_poly.entity_id
_entity_poly.type
_entity_poly.pdbx_seq_one_letter_code
_entity_poly.pdbx_strand_id
1 'polypeptide(L)'
;MHGGNNENENIFEIEEQAAAEIETLFDENTILVQRTLRSGQRISYEGNIVVLGEVNPGAELIATGDVIVMGSLRGVVHAGASGNVRSVVVAFKLQPTQLRIANHITRAPDEEVFATNLPEIARLKNGVVTIETFNSEWQGK
;
A
#
# COMPACT_ATOMS: atom_id res chain seq x y z
N MET A 1 22.64 -26.94 43.89
CA MET A 1 22.57 -27.02 42.41
C MET A 1 21.20 -26.54 41.98
N HIS A 2 21.14 -25.55 41.08
CA HIS A 2 20.04 -25.15 40.18
C HIS A 2 19.81 -23.64 40.20
N GLY A 3 19.99 -23.03 39.03
CA GLY A 3 19.78 -21.61 38.81
C GLY A 3 20.63 -21.11 37.66
N GLY A 4 20.39 -21.63 36.46
CA GLY A 4 21.01 -21.13 35.24
C GLY A 4 20.26 -21.68 34.05
N ASN A 5 19.85 -20.78 33.15
CA ASN A 5 19.28 -21.00 31.80
C ASN A 5 17.78 -20.72 31.62
N ASN A 6 17.29 -19.53 31.98
CA ASN A 6 16.00 -19.02 31.44
C ASN A 6 16.16 -17.78 30.53
N GLU A 7 17.34 -17.15 30.51
CA GLU A 7 17.52 -15.87 29.81
C GLU A 7 18.00 -16.07 28.37
N ASN A 8 18.84 -17.07 28.12
CA ASN A 8 19.37 -17.35 26.79
C ASN A 8 18.32 -17.98 25.86
N GLU A 9 17.47 -18.87 26.37
CA GLU A 9 16.42 -19.52 25.56
C GLU A 9 15.37 -18.51 25.07
N ASN A 10 15.04 -17.50 25.90
CA ASN A 10 14.11 -16.43 25.56
C ASN A 10 14.67 -15.49 24.47
N ILE A 11 15.99 -15.26 24.45
CA ILE A 11 16.63 -14.42 23.42
C ILE A 11 16.61 -15.12 22.05
N PHE A 12 16.89 -16.43 21.99
CA PHE A 12 16.85 -17.20 20.74
C PHE A 12 15.43 -17.28 20.15
N GLU A 13 14.40 -17.48 20.97
CA GLU A 13 13.00 -17.45 20.50
C GLU A 13 12.60 -16.08 19.95
N ILE A 14 13.02 -14.98 20.58
CA ILE A 14 12.74 -13.61 20.11
C ILE A 14 13.41 -13.35 18.75
N GLU A 15 14.67 -13.78 18.57
CA GLU A 15 15.40 -13.59 17.31
C GLU A 15 14.82 -14.43 16.17
N GLU A 16 14.39 -15.67 16.44
CA GLU A 16 13.75 -16.56 15.46
C GLU A 16 12.38 -16.03 15.03
N GLN A 17 11.61 -15.48 15.97
CA GLN A 17 10.29 -14.89 15.70
C GLN A 17 10.41 -13.60 14.88
N ALA A 18 11.39 -12.74 15.18
CA ALA A 18 11.68 -11.54 14.40
C ALA A 18 12.19 -11.88 12.99
N ALA A 19 13.02 -12.92 12.85
CA ALA A 19 13.52 -13.37 11.54
C ALA A 19 12.38 -13.92 10.66
N ALA A 20 11.48 -14.72 11.24
CA ALA A 20 10.30 -15.24 10.53
C ALA A 20 9.35 -14.10 10.11
N GLU A 21 9.13 -13.10 10.96
CA GLU A 21 8.34 -11.91 10.62
C GLU A 21 8.98 -11.13 9.48
N ILE A 22 10.30 -10.93 9.50
CA ILE A 22 11.04 -10.29 8.41
C ILE A 22 10.94 -11.08 7.11
N GLU A 23 10.97 -12.42 7.15
CA GLU A 23 10.83 -13.28 5.98
C GLU A 23 9.45 -13.12 5.32
N THR A 24 8.39 -12.86 6.10
CA THR A 24 7.06 -12.51 5.55
C THR A 24 6.99 -11.14 4.88
N LEU A 25 7.99 -10.27 5.08
CA LEU A 25 8.11 -8.99 4.36
C LEU A 25 8.72 -9.16 2.96
N PHE A 26 9.28 -10.33 2.64
CA PHE A 26 10.04 -10.60 1.43
C PHE A 26 9.30 -11.47 0.41
N ASP A 27 8.05 -11.15 0.11
CA ASP A 27 7.44 -11.71 -1.10
C ASP A 27 6.40 -10.75 -1.64
N GLU A 28 6.82 -9.90 -2.59
CA GLU A 28 6.06 -9.44 -3.76
C GLU A 28 7.05 -8.70 -4.69
N ASN A 29 7.22 -9.18 -5.93
CA ASN A 29 7.95 -8.50 -7.00
C ASN A 29 7.61 -6.99 -7.00
N THR A 30 8.57 -6.08 -7.21
CA THR A 30 8.29 -4.63 -7.16
C THR A 30 8.94 -3.88 -8.32
N ILE A 31 8.17 -3.03 -8.99
CA ILE A 31 8.73 -2.06 -9.96
C ILE A 31 8.78 -0.65 -9.37
N LEU A 32 9.86 0.05 -9.70
CA LEU A 32 10.02 1.47 -9.44
C LEU A 32 9.82 2.27 -10.74
N VAL A 33 8.79 3.09 -10.78
CA VAL A 33 8.47 3.98 -11.90
C VAL A 33 8.95 5.38 -11.56
N GLN A 34 10.11 5.76 -12.10
CA GLN A 34 10.76 7.05 -11.80
C GLN A 34 10.29 8.19 -12.71
N ARG A 35 8.97 8.33 -12.89
CA ARG A 35 8.37 9.38 -13.72
C ARG A 35 6.89 9.59 -13.39
N THR A 36 6.39 10.78 -13.70
CA THR A 36 4.95 11.04 -13.75
C THR A 36 4.27 10.22 -14.85
N LEU A 37 3.12 9.64 -14.52
CA LEU A 37 2.20 9.05 -15.49
C LEU A 37 1.22 10.11 -16.00
N ARG A 38 1.08 10.18 -17.33
CA ARG A 38 0.20 11.13 -18.03
C ARG A 38 -1.05 10.42 -18.56
N SER A 39 -2.06 11.20 -18.92
CA SER A 39 -3.30 10.67 -19.52
C SER A 39 -3.02 9.72 -20.68
N GLY A 40 -3.74 8.59 -20.71
CA GLY A 40 -3.59 7.52 -21.70
C GLY A 40 -2.45 6.53 -21.40
N GLN A 41 -1.64 6.76 -20.37
CA GLN A 41 -0.59 5.81 -19.98
C GLN A 41 -1.12 4.79 -18.98
N ARG A 42 -0.72 3.54 -19.17
CA ARG A 42 -1.08 2.42 -18.30
C ARG A 42 0.16 1.65 -17.87
N ILE A 43 0.25 1.31 -16.59
CA ILE A 43 1.24 0.39 -16.04
C ILE A 43 0.49 -0.76 -15.37
N SER A 44 0.84 -1.98 -15.77
CA SER A 44 0.32 -3.21 -15.18
C SER A 44 1.51 -4.05 -14.71
N TYR A 45 1.47 -4.57 -13.49
CA TYR A 45 2.57 -5.35 -12.94
C TYR A 45 2.08 -6.44 -11.98
N GLU A 46 2.73 -7.61 -12.07
CA GLU A 46 2.52 -8.74 -11.16
C GLU A 46 3.41 -8.57 -9.94
N GLY A 47 2.92 -7.75 -9.00
CA GLY A 47 3.53 -7.42 -7.73
C GLY A 47 3.16 -6.00 -7.32
N ASN A 48 4.06 -5.32 -6.61
CA ASN A 48 3.89 -3.95 -6.15
C ASN A 48 4.36 -2.92 -7.19
N ILE A 49 3.74 -1.74 -7.16
CA ILE A 49 4.17 -0.59 -7.97
C ILE A 49 4.52 0.57 -7.05
N VAL A 50 5.73 1.10 -7.18
CA VAL A 50 6.14 2.36 -6.57
C VAL A 50 6.33 3.41 -7.66
N VAL A 51 5.68 4.56 -7.54
CA VAL A 51 5.83 5.69 -8.46
C VAL A 51 6.54 6.84 -7.75
N LEU A 52 7.67 7.28 -8.31
CA LEU A 52 8.33 8.53 -7.92
C LEU A 52 7.84 9.65 -8.84
N GLY A 53 6.67 10.19 -8.54
CA GLY A 53 6.01 11.21 -9.34
C GLY A 53 4.49 11.21 -9.15
N GLU A 54 3.81 11.87 -10.08
CA GLU A 54 2.34 11.97 -10.06
C GLU A 54 1.69 10.94 -10.99
N VAL A 55 0.43 10.62 -10.70
CA VAL A 55 -0.45 9.87 -11.60
C VAL A 55 -1.59 10.79 -12.00
N ASN A 56 -1.57 11.28 -13.24
CA ASN A 56 -2.55 12.27 -13.68
C ASN A 56 -3.90 11.64 -14.07
N PRO A 57 -4.97 12.45 -14.16
CA PRO A 57 -6.25 11.98 -14.71
C PRO A 57 -6.05 11.29 -16.07
N GLY A 58 -6.75 10.17 -16.25
CA GLY A 58 -6.63 9.32 -17.45
C GLY A 58 -5.40 8.40 -17.49
N ALA A 59 -4.52 8.44 -16.49
CA ALA A 59 -3.49 7.41 -16.31
C ALA A 59 -4.02 6.24 -15.47
N GLU A 60 -3.47 5.05 -15.67
CA GLU A 60 -3.89 3.81 -14.98
C GLU A 60 -2.71 3.07 -14.35
N LEU A 61 -2.86 2.68 -13.09
CA LEU A 61 -1.97 1.77 -12.36
C LEU A 61 -2.72 0.50 -11.98
N ILE A 62 -2.15 -0.67 -12.30
CA ILE A 62 -2.73 -1.98 -11.97
C ILE A 62 -1.63 -2.86 -11.39
N ALA A 63 -1.80 -3.25 -10.14
CA ALA A 63 -0.86 -4.08 -9.39
C ALA A 63 -1.61 -5.27 -8.81
N THR A 64 -1.03 -6.46 -8.86
CA THR A 64 -1.52 -7.60 -8.06
C THR A 64 -1.23 -7.43 -6.57
N GLY A 65 -0.27 -6.56 -6.24
CA GLY A 65 0.11 -6.16 -4.90
C GLY A 65 -0.33 -4.76 -4.51
N ASP A 66 0.53 -4.11 -3.73
CA ASP A 66 0.38 -2.76 -3.22
C ASP A 66 0.77 -1.69 -4.26
N VAL A 67 0.17 -0.51 -4.15
CA VAL A 67 0.52 0.65 -4.99
C VAL A 67 0.92 1.83 -4.10
N ILE A 68 2.12 2.36 -4.31
CA ILE A 68 2.64 3.51 -3.56
C ILE A 68 2.97 4.61 -4.57
N VAL A 69 2.39 5.79 -4.38
CA VAL A 69 2.63 6.96 -5.22
C VAL A 69 3.23 8.07 -4.37
N MET A 70 4.50 8.38 -4.60
CA MET A 70 5.21 9.46 -3.93
C MET A 70 4.85 10.81 -4.57
N GLY A 71 3.56 11.16 -4.54
CA GLY A 71 2.98 12.33 -5.19
C GLY A 71 1.45 12.31 -5.20
N SER A 72 0.85 13.08 -6.11
CA SER A 72 -0.61 13.11 -6.29
C SER A 72 -1.10 11.93 -7.14
N LEU A 73 -2.08 11.18 -6.64
CA LEU A 73 -2.79 10.14 -7.38
C LEU A 73 -4.16 10.68 -7.83
N ARG A 74 -4.26 11.09 -9.09
CA ARG A 74 -5.48 11.63 -9.73
C ARG A 74 -6.04 10.76 -10.85
N GLY A 75 -5.37 9.64 -11.15
CA GLY A 75 -5.79 8.68 -12.18
C GLY A 75 -6.64 7.53 -11.62
N VAL A 76 -6.62 6.41 -12.34
CA VAL A 76 -7.20 5.14 -11.91
C VAL A 76 -6.13 4.28 -11.26
N VAL A 77 -6.46 3.64 -10.14
CA VAL A 77 -5.60 2.66 -9.49
C VAL A 77 -6.38 1.38 -9.18
N HIS A 78 -5.72 0.24 -9.36
CA HIS A 78 -6.22 -1.08 -8.96
C HIS A 78 -5.09 -1.85 -8.27
N ALA A 79 -5.14 -1.87 -6.94
CA ALA A 79 -4.26 -2.70 -6.11
C ALA A 79 -4.92 -4.05 -5.83
N GLY A 80 -4.13 -5.08 -5.57
CA GLY A 80 -4.67 -6.41 -5.30
C GLY A 80 -5.41 -7.02 -6.49
N ALA A 81 -5.03 -6.70 -7.73
CA ALA A 81 -5.79 -7.05 -8.94
C ALA A 81 -6.02 -8.56 -9.14
N SER A 82 -5.23 -9.43 -8.51
CA SER A 82 -5.40 -10.89 -8.46
C SER A 82 -6.37 -11.36 -7.37
N GLY A 83 -7.02 -10.44 -6.64
CA GLY A 83 -7.93 -10.73 -5.53
C GLY A 83 -7.32 -10.52 -4.13
N ASN A 84 -6.13 -9.93 -4.02
CA ASN A 84 -5.52 -9.63 -2.73
C ASN A 84 -6.26 -8.48 -2.01
N VAL A 85 -7.17 -8.85 -1.11
CA VAL A 85 -7.98 -7.90 -0.31
C VAL A 85 -7.16 -7.16 0.74
N ARG A 86 -5.94 -7.62 1.04
CA ARG A 86 -5.02 -6.97 1.99
C ARG A 86 -4.15 -5.91 1.32
N SER A 87 -4.25 -5.75 0.00
CA SER A 87 -3.47 -4.74 -0.69
C SER A 87 -3.88 -3.32 -0.31
N VAL A 88 -2.92 -2.41 -0.35
CA VAL A 88 -3.10 -1.02 0.02
C VAL A 88 -2.72 -0.10 -1.14
N VAL A 89 -3.32 1.11 -1.14
CA VAL A 89 -2.87 2.21 -1.98
C VAL A 89 -2.44 3.35 -1.09
N VAL A 90 -1.22 3.84 -1.28
CA VAL A 90 -0.67 4.98 -0.52
C VAL A 90 -0.32 6.11 -1.47
N ALA A 91 -0.69 7.33 -1.13
CA ALA A 91 -0.27 8.52 -1.87
C ALA A 91 -0.09 9.73 -0.95
N PHE A 92 0.70 10.73 -1.38
CA PHE A 92 0.74 12.02 -0.68
C PHE A 92 -0.58 12.78 -0.79
N LYS A 93 -1.27 12.63 -1.93
CA LYS A 93 -2.63 13.11 -2.13
C LYS A 93 -3.42 12.04 -2.87
N LEU A 94 -4.43 11.48 -2.22
CA LEU A 94 -5.22 10.39 -2.76
C LEU A 94 -6.54 10.93 -3.33
N GLN A 95 -6.50 11.39 -4.59
CA GLN A 95 -7.65 11.97 -5.29
C GLN A 95 -8.01 11.19 -6.58
N PRO A 96 -8.08 9.85 -6.55
CA PRO A 96 -8.24 9.06 -7.75
C PRO A 96 -9.63 9.23 -8.35
N THR A 97 -9.70 9.25 -9.69
CA THR A 97 -10.98 9.13 -10.39
C THR A 97 -11.67 7.79 -10.11
N GLN A 98 -10.87 6.76 -9.82
CA GLN A 98 -11.34 5.45 -9.40
C GLN A 98 -10.24 4.71 -8.64
N LEU A 99 -10.59 4.13 -7.50
CA LEU A 99 -9.70 3.29 -6.70
C LEU A 99 -10.32 1.90 -6.53
N ARG A 100 -9.55 0.87 -6.82
CA ARG A 100 -9.92 -0.53 -6.57
C ARG A 100 -8.92 -1.23 -5.67
N ILE A 101 -9.44 -2.05 -4.77
CA ILE A 101 -8.67 -3.01 -3.97
C ILE A 101 -9.36 -4.36 -4.15
N ALA A 102 -8.66 -5.33 -4.73
CA ALA A 102 -9.27 -6.58 -5.20
C ALA A 102 -10.50 -6.30 -6.08
N ASN A 103 -11.65 -6.86 -5.74
CA ASN A 103 -12.93 -6.67 -6.43
C ASN A 103 -13.76 -5.50 -5.89
N HIS A 104 -13.25 -4.74 -4.91
CA HIS A 104 -13.95 -3.61 -4.31
C HIS A 104 -13.55 -2.31 -5.02
N ILE A 105 -14.55 -1.50 -5.35
CA ILE A 105 -14.38 -0.23 -6.05
C ILE A 105 -14.90 0.93 -5.20
N THR A 106 -14.16 2.02 -5.20
CA THR A 106 -14.60 3.30 -4.65
C THR A 106 -14.21 4.44 -5.59
N ARG A 107 -14.86 5.57 -5.40
CA ARG A 107 -14.51 6.86 -6.01
C ARG A 107 -14.26 7.85 -4.88
N ALA A 108 -13.43 8.84 -5.13
CA ALA A 108 -13.33 9.96 -4.18
C ALA A 108 -14.72 10.60 -4.00
N PRO A 109 -15.11 10.98 -2.78
CA PRO A 109 -16.34 11.74 -2.54
C PRO A 109 -16.30 13.07 -3.31
N ASP A 110 -17.48 13.56 -3.73
CA ASP A 110 -17.61 14.77 -4.56
C ASP A 110 -17.21 16.07 -3.83
N GLU A 111 -17.04 16.03 -2.50
CA GLU A 111 -16.69 17.18 -1.67
C GLU A 111 -15.19 17.44 -1.65
N GLU A 112 -14.81 18.72 -1.57
CA GLU A 112 -13.42 19.14 -1.33
C GLU A 112 -12.96 18.60 0.02
N VAL A 113 -12.29 17.44 0.00
CA VAL A 113 -11.53 16.94 1.15
C VAL A 113 -10.52 18.02 1.50
N PHE A 114 -10.65 18.63 2.67
CA PHE A 114 -9.67 19.58 3.20
C PHE A 114 -8.30 18.96 3.02
N ALA A 115 -7.47 19.56 2.17
CA ALA A 115 -6.17 19.02 1.82
C ALA A 115 -5.34 18.88 3.10
N THR A 116 -5.27 17.67 3.64
CA THR A 116 -4.29 17.36 4.67
C THR A 116 -2.93 17.35 3.96
N ASN A 117 -1.91 17.97 4.56
CA ASN A 117 -0.55 17.90 4.03
C ASN A 117 0.13 16.56 4.38
N LEU A 118 -0.66 15.56 4.80
CA LEU A 118 -0.20 14.28 5.26
C LEU A 118 -0.53 13.22 4.19
N PRO A 119 0.32 12.19 4.03
CA PRO A 119 0.00 11.08 3.15
C PRO A 119 -1.29 10.37 3.60
N GLU A 120 -1.93 9.70 2.66
CA GLU A 120 -3.17 8.95 2.89
C GLU A 120 -2.98 7.49 2.46
N ILE A 121 -3.68 6.60 3.15
CA ILE A 121 -3.71 5.16 2.86
C ILE A 121 -5.16 4.72 2.62
N ALA A 122 -5.38 4.08 1.48
CA ALA A 122 -6.60 3.34 1.19
C ALA A 122 -6.39 1.85 1.45
N ARG A 123 -7.35 1.24 2.15
CA ARG A 123 -7.37 -0.20 2.42
C ARG A 123 -8.81 -0.71 2.52
N LEU A 124 -8.98 -2.02 2.37
CA LEU A 124 -10.26 -2.66 2.61
C LEU A 124 -10.47 -2.88 4.12
N LYS A 125 -11.58 -2.37 4.66
CA LYS A 125 -12.02 -2.63 6.04
C LYS A 125 -13.49 -2.99 6.04
N ASN A 126 -13.84 -4.16 6.58
CA ASN A 126 -15.22 -4.66 6.62
C ASN A 126 -15.93 -4.64 5.24
N GLY A 127 -15.19 -4.95 4.16
CA GLY A 127 -15.73 -4.97 2.79
C GLY A 127 -15.90 -3.60 2.12
N VAL A 128 -15.48 -2.51 2.78
CA VAL A 128 -15.52 -1.15 2.25
C VAL A 128 -14.10 -0.59 2.14
N VAL A 129 -13.79 0.04 1.01
CA VAL A 129 -12.52 0.76 0.87
C VAL A 129 -12.59 2.02 1.73
N THR A 130 -11.73 2.10 2.73
CA THR A 130 -11.61 3.25 3.65
C THR A 130 -10.32 3.99 3.36
N ILE A 131 -10.37 5.32 3.39
CA ILE A 131 -9.21 6.19 3.24
C ILE A 131 -8.96 6.87 4.59
N GLU A 132 -7.73 6.80 5.07
CA GLU A 132 -7.31 7.41 6.33
C GLU A 132 -5.97 8.14 6.13
N THR A 133 -5.72 9.16 6.96
CA THR A 133 -4.38 9.77 7.02
C THR A 133 -3.36 8.74 7.50
N PHE A 134 -2.25 8.65 6.78
CA PHE A 134 -1.10 7.86 7.19
C PHE A 134 -0.47 8.48 8.45
N ASN A 135 -0.36 7.67 9.50
CA ASN A 135 0.35 8.04 10.73
C ASN A 135 1.51 7.06 10.94
N SER A 136 2.51 7.49 11.71
CA SER A 136 3.69 6.67 12.04
C SER A 136 3.37 5.51 12.99
N GLU A 137 2.16 5.47 13.55
CA GLU A 137 1.65 4.39 14.38
C GLU A 137 0.98 3.29 13.54
N TRP A 138 1.05 3.37 12.20
CA TRP A 138 0.55 2.34 11.31
C TRP A 138 1.27 1.01 11.58
N GLN A 139 0.50 0.00 12.01
CA GLN A 139 1.01 -1.28 12.49
C GLN A 139 1.14 -2.35 11.41
N GLY A 140 1.34 -1.99 10.14
CA GLY A 140 1.46 -3.00 9.09
C GLY A 140 0.13 -3.66 8.71
N LYS A 141 0.23 -4.78 7.99
CA LYS A 141 -0.88 -5.69 7.68
C LYS A 141 -1.11 -6.65 8.85
#